data_AF-A0AAD4ITL4-F1
#
_entry.id   AF-A0AAD4ITL4-F1
#
_cell.length_a   1.000
_cell.length_b   1.000
_cell.length_c   1.000
_cell.angle_alpha   90.00
_cell.angle_beta   90.00
_cell.angle_gamma   90.00
#
_symmetry.space_group_name_H-M   'P 1'
#
loop_
_entity.id
_entity.type
_entity.pdbx_description
1 polymer ?
#
loop_
_entity_poly.entity_id
_entity_poly.type
_entity_poly.pdbx_seq_one_letter_code
_entity_poly.pdbx_strand_id
1 'polypeptide(L)'
;MAVDSKKLMVSLFSVVLFVIFVGAVARVQNDETLELSAAEKMQSSPNSTMAEKLEGIDEEALNEHAVDDPEEVVRMVEMATRNSTERRKLGFFSCGTGNPIDDCWRCDANWHKNRKRLADCGIGFGRNAIGGRDGRFYVVTDPNDDNPVNPRPGTLRHAVIQDKPLWIVFKRDMVIKLKQELIMNSFKTIDGRGANVHIAGGACITVQYVTNVIIHGLHIHDCKPTGNAMVRSSPSHYGWRTMADGDAISIFGSSHVWVDHNSLSNCADGLVDAVMGSTAITISNNYFTHHNEVMLLGHSDSYVRDKQMQVTIAYNHFGEGLIQRMPRCRHGYFHVVNNDYTHWEMYAIGGSGSPTINSQGNRYLAPTNPFAKEVTKRVETSESQWKGWNWRSEGDLMLNGAYFTPSGAGASASYARASSLGAKSSSMIGSITSGAGVLGCRRGRQC
;
A
#
# COMPACT_ATOMS: atom_id res chain seq x y z
N MET A 1 -30.54 52.80 68.33
CA MET A 1 -29.81 53.36 67.17
C MET A 1 -28.91 52.24 66.65
N ALA A 2 -29.34 51.55 65.58
CA ALA A 2 -28.69 50.34 65.06
C ALA A 2 -28.43 50.53 63.56
N VAL A 3 -27.17 50.36 63.18
CA VAL A 3 -26.60 50.64 61.87
C VAL A 3 -26.45 49.33 61.08
N ASP A 4 -26.90 49.38 59.83
CA ASP A 4 -26.38 48.73 58.62
C ASP A 4 -26.03 47.22 58.63
N SER A 5 -26.97 46.40 58.12
CA SER A 5 -26.79 44.95 57.90
C SER A 5 -26.94 44.53 56.42
N LYS A 6 -27.23 45.46 55.49
CA LYS A 6 -27.55 45.10 54.10
C LYS A 6 -26.37 45.17 53.12
N LYS A 7 -25.25 45.81 53.45
CA LYS A 7 -24.04 45.83 52.60
C LYS A 7 -23.08 44.65 52.82
N LEU A 8 -23.21 43.91 53.92
CA LEU A 8 -22.30 42.79 54.22
C LEU A 8 -22.67 41.50 53.47
N MET A 9 -23.97 41.23 53.23
CA MET A 9 -24.40 39.99 52.55
C MET A 9 -24.08 39.93 51.06
N VAL A 10 -24.07 41.08 50.36
CA VAL A 10 -23.76 41.12 48.90
C VAL A 10 -22.26 40.93 48.65
N SER A 11 -21.41 41.38 49.59
CA SER A 11 -19.96 41.17 49.51
C SER A 11 -19.56 39.71 49.78
N LEU A 12 -20.19 39.05 50.77
CA LEU A 12 -19.90 37.63 51.06
C LEU A 12 -20.31 36.69 49.91
N PHE A 13 -21.45 36.92 49.25
CA PHE A 13 -21.89 36.07 48.14
C PHE A 13 -20.97 36.15 46.91
N SER A 14 -20.42 37.33 46.62
CA SER A 14 -19.50 37.52 45.50
C SER A 14 -18.13 36.89 45.76
N VAL A 15 -17.64 36.95 47.01
CA VAL A 15 -16.38 36.31 47.42
C VAL A 15 -16.52 34.78 47.43
N VAL A 16 -17.65 34.22 47.87
CA VAL A 16 -17.88 32.77 47.85
C VAL A 16 -17.97 32.24 46.42
N LEU A 17 -18.62 32.94 45.49
CA LEU A 17 -18.67 32.53 44.09
C LEU A 17 -17.27 32.56 43.43
N PHE A 18 -16.45 33.57 43.76
CA PHE A 18 -15.08 33.69 43.26
C PHE A 18 -14.16 32.59 43.82
N VAL A 19 -14.30 32.25 45.10
CA VAL A 19 -13.54 31.14 45.73
C VAL A 19 -13.95 29.78 45.15
N ILE A 20 -15.23 29.57 44.82
CA ILE A 20 -15.69 28.35 44.14
C ILE A 20 -15.16 28.27 42.71
N PHE A 21 -15.14 29.40 41.97
CA PHE A 21 -14.63 29.43 40.60
C PHE A 21 -13.11 29.23 40.53
N VAL A 22 -12.35 29.86 41.44
CA VAL A 22 -10.90 29.66 41.57
C VAL A 22 -10.59 28.23 42.05
N GLY A 23 -11.38 27.66 42.96
CA GLY A 23 -11.25 26.28 43.40
C GLY A 23 -11.57 25.24 42.31
N ALA A 24 -12.52 25.55 41.40
CA ALA A 24 -12.83 24.71 40.25
C ALA A 24 -11.74 24.78 39.18
N VAL A 25 -11.23 25.97 38.85
CA VAL A 25 -10.12 26.14 37.90
C VAL A 25 -8.83 25.50 38.43
N ALA A 26 -8.51 25.66 39.72
CA ALA A 26 -7.35 25.02 40.34
C ALA A 26 -7.49 23.48 40.40
N ARG A 27 -8.70 22.94 40.52
CA ARG A 27 -8.95 21.48 40.44
C ARG A 27 -8.76 20.96 39.02
N VAL A 28 -9.26 21.66 38.01
CA VAL A 28 -9.08 21.28 36.58
C VAL A 28 -7.60 21.32 36.20
N GLN A 29 -6.87 22.36 36.62
CA GLN A 29 -5.42 22.44 36.39
C GLN A 29 -4.63 21.38 37.14
N ASN A 30 -5.04 21.00 38.36
CA ASN A 30 -4.42 19.91 39.11
C ASN A 30 -4.71 18.52 38.52
N ASP A 31 -5.91 18.28 37.97
CA ASP A 31 -6.22 17.02 37.26
C ASP A 31 -5.44 16.93 35.94
N GLU A 32 -5.32 18.02 35.18
CA GLU A 32 -4.48 18.05 33.97
C GLU A 32 -3.00 17.84 34.30
N THR A 33 -2.48 18.45 35.38
CA THR A 33 -1.08 18.22 35.79
C THR A 33 -0.84 16.84 36.43
N LEU A 34 -1.85 16.25 37.08
CA LEU A 34 -1.77 14.87 37.55
C LEU A 34 -1.80 13.88 36.39
N GLU A 35 -2.64 14.08 35.37
CA GLU A 35 -2.66 13.27 34.14
C GLU A 35 -1.37 13.44 33.32
N LEU A 36 -0.82 14.66 33.20
CA LEU A 36 0.50 14.88 32.60
C LEU A 36 1.62 14.20 33.40
N SER A 37 1.59 14.27 34.73
CA SER A 37 2.61 13.62 35.58
C SER A 37 2.50 12.09 35.58
N ALA A 38 1.30 11.55 35.39
CA ALA A 38 1.06 10.12 35.22
C ALA A 38 1.50 9.64 33.82
N ALA A 39 1.29 10.46 32.79
CA ALA A 39 1.82 10.23 31.44
C ALA A 39 3.37 10.28 31.41
N GLU A 40 3.99 11.22 32.14
CA GLU A 40 5.45 11.30 32.29
C GLU A 40 6.01 10.16 33.15
N LYS A 41 5.31 9.71 34.21
CA LYS A 41 5.75 8.55 35.02
C LYS A 41 5.60 7.20 34.33
N MET A 42 4.72 7.07 33.31
CA MET A 42 4.66 5.87 32.47
C MET A 42 5.75 5.82 31.39
N GLN A 43 6.51 6.91 31.18
CA GLN A 43 7.66 6.94 30.27
C GLN A 43 8.99 6.52 30.96
N SER A 44 9.03 6.35 32.28
CA SER A 44 10.24 5.94 33.00
C SER A 44 10.28 4.43 33.29
N SER A 45 10.26 3.61 32.24
CA SER A 45 10.66 2.18 32.34
C SER A 45 11.61 1.87 31.19
N PRO A 46 12.88 1.51 31.47
CA PRO A 46 13.86 1.31 30.42
C PRO A 46 13.62 -0.06 29.80
N ASN A 47 12.96 -0.06 28.63
CA ASN A 47 13.06 -1.11 27.62
C ASN A 47 12.69 -0.52 26.27
N SER A 48 13.36 0.59 25.93
CA SER A 48 13.23 1.35 24.68
C SER A 48 14.20 0.84 23.61
N THR A 49 14.21 -0.46 23.32
CA THR A 49 15.07 -1.00 22.27
C THR A 49 14.65 -0.58 20.85
N MET A 50 13.44 -0.05 20.67
CA MET A 50 12.93 0.42 19.37
C MET A 50 13.16 1.92 19.10
N ALA A 51 13.15 2.76 20.14
CA ALA A 51 13.45 4.19 20.00
C ALA A 51 14.96 4.43 19.88
N GLU A 52 15.78 3.70 20.65
CA GLU A 52 17.25 3.74 20.52
C GLU A 52 17.75 3.22 19.16
N LYS A 53 16.98 2.36 18.48
CA LYS A 53 17.35 1.90 17.13
C LYS A 53 17.11 2.96 16.04
N LEU A 54 16.37 4.02 16.34
CA LEU A 54 16.12 5.16 15.43
C LEU A 54 17.11 6.31 15.66
N GLU A 55 17.59 6.49 16.90
CA GLU A 55 18.65 7.44 17.28
C GLU A 55 20.04 6.87 16.96
N GLY A 56 20.36 6.74 15.66
CA GLY A 56 21.66 6.25 15.22
C GLY A 56 21.71 5.72 13.78
N ILE A 57 20.57 5.73 13.07
CA ILE A 57 20.55 5.40 11.64
C ILE A 57 21.04 6.62 10.87
N ASP A 58 22.28 6.52 10.39
CA ASP A 58 22.92 7.45 9.45
C ASP A 58 21.93 7.83 8.35
N GLU A 59 21.71 9.13 8.11
CA GLU A 59 20.76 9.61 7.09
C GLU A 59 21.16 9.16 5.67
N GLU A 60 22.41 8.73 5.49
CA GLU A 60 22.98 8.18 4.27
C GLU A 60 23.03 6.65 4.20
N ALA A 61 22.60 5.92 5.25
CA ALA A 61 22.56 4.46 5.19
C ALA A 61 21.56 4.02 4.11
N LEU A 62 22.09 3.52 2.99
CA LEU A 62 21.33 2.87 1.93
C LEU A 62 20.56 1.70 2.55
N ASN A 63 19.25 1.64 2.32
CA ASN A 63 18.41 0.50 2.65
C ASN A 63 18.96 -0.68 1.86
N GLU A 64 19.45 -1.70 2.58
CA GLU A 64 20.10 -2.88 2.02
C GLU A 64 19.23 -3.66 1.01
N HIS A 65 17.94 -3.34 0.93
CA HIS A 65 17.00 -3.97 0.01
C HIS A 65 16.72 -3.15 -1.25
N ALA A 66 17.10 -1.86 -1.28
CA ALA A 66 17.07 -1.07 -2.51
C ALA A 66 18.18 -1.57 -3.44
N VAL A 67 17.87 -1.74 -4.72
CA VAL A 67 18.90 -2.11 -5.70
C VAL A 67 19.73 -0.88 -6.06
N ASP A 68 21.02 -1.09 -6.31
CA ASP A 68 21.94 0.00 -6.70
C ASP A 68 21.63 0.55 -8.11
N ASP A 69 21.23 -0.33 -9.04
CA ASP A 69 20.83 0.03 -10.40
C ASP A 69 19.34 -0.30 -10.65
N PRO A 70 18.44 0.68 -10.47
CA PRO A 70 17.02 0.51 -10.77
C PRO A 70 16.72 0.21 -12.24
N GLU A 71 17.56 0.68 -13.18
CA GLU A 71 17.33 0.49 -14.62
C GLU A 71 17.60 -0.96 -15.05
N GLU A 72 18.47 -1.69 -14.34
CA GLU A 72 18.64 -3.13 -14.53
C GLU A 72 17.34 -3.89 -14.23
N VAL A 73 16.63 -3.50 -13.17
CA VAL A 73 15.34 -4.10 -12.80
C VAL A 73 14.27 -3.82 -13.84
N VAL A 74 14.23 -2.60 -14.38
CA VAL A 74 13.35 -2.24 -15.51
C VAL A 74 13.63 -3.16 -16.71
N ARG A 75 14.90 -3.35 -17.07
CA ARG A 75 15.30 -4.24 -18.17
C ARG A 75 14.90 -5.70 -17.93
N MET A 76 14.98 -6.18 -16.68
CA MET A 76 14.53 -7.53 -16.34
C MET A 76 13.00 -7.69 -16.54
N VAL A 77 12.20 -6.69 -16.17
CA VAL A 77 10.75 -6.68 -16.40
C VAL A 77 10.43 -6.72 -17.89
N GLU A 78 11.10 -5.91 -18.69
CA GLU A 78 10.96 -5.89 -20.14
C GLU A 78 11.35 -7.24 -20.78
N MET A 79 12.47 -7.83 -20.35
CA MET A 79 12.91 -9.14 -20.84
C MET A 79 11.90 -10.24 -20.51
N ALA A 80 11.34 -10.26 -19.29
CA ALA A 80 10.30 -11.20 -18.90
C ALA A 80 9.05 -11.05 -19.78
N THR A 81 8.65 -9.80 -20.04
CA THR A 81 7.51 -9.43 -20.87
C THR A 81 7.67 -9.87 -22.32
N ARG A 82 8.87 -9.64 -22.89
CA ARG A 82 9.23 -10.09 -24.25
C ARG A 82 9.23 -11.61 -24.35
N ASN A 83 9.84 -12.30 -23.39
CA ASN A 83 9.91 -13.77 -23.37
C ASN A 83 8.52 -14.43 -23.30
N SER A 84 7.60 -13.88 -22.50
CA SER A 84 6.20 -14.32 -22.46
C SER A 84 5.54 -14.16 -23.86
N THR A 85 5.78 -13.03 -24.53
CA THR A 85 5.20 -12.74 -25.85
C THR A 85 5.70 -13.67 -26.95
N GLU A 86 7.01 -13.93 -27.00
CA GLU A 86 7.59 -14.81 -28.02
C GLU A 86 7.16 -16.27 -27.81
N ARG A 87 7.05 -16.73 -26.56
CA ARG A 87 6.49 -18.07 -26.26
C ARG A 87 5.06 -18.22 -26.76
N ARG A 88 4.23 -17.17 -26.63
CA ARG A 88 2.86 -17.16 -27.17
C ARG A 88 2.83 -17.27 -28.69
N LYS A 89 3.70 -16.56 -29.41
CA LYS A 89 3.78 -16.60 -30.89
C LYS A 89 4.13 -17.98 -31.44
N LEU A 90 4.88 -18.77 -30.68
CA LEU A 90 5.33 -20.11 -31.08
C LEU A 90 4.27 -21.22 -30.89
N GLY A 91 3.04 -20.89 -30.45
CA GLY A 91 1.94 -21.86 -30.31
C GLY A 91 2.20 -22.97 -29.29
N PHE A 92 3.22 -22.81 -28.44
CA PHE A 92 3.73 -23.86 -27.55
C PHE A 92 2.87 -23.95 -26.28
N PHE A 93 1.77 -24.72 -26.33
CA PHE A 93 0.98 -25.23 -25.18
C PHE A 93 0.79 -24.33 -23.93
N SER A 94 0.83 -23.00 -24.04
CA SER A 94 0.75 -22.11 -22.88
C SER A 94 -0.59 -21.40 -22.82
N CYS A 95 -1.14 -21.29 -21.61
CA CYS A 95 -2.32 -20.51 -21.23
C CYS A 95 -1.97 -19.00 -21.27
N GLY A 96 -1.30 -18.57 -22.34
CA GLY A 96 -0.56 -17.31 -22.44
C GLY A 96 -1.48 -16.10 -22.52
N THR A 97 -1.84 -15.52 -21.36
CA THR A 97 -2.48 -14.20 -21.29
C THR A 97 -1.55 -13.13 -21.88
N GLY A 98 -0.25 -13.44 -21.93
CA GLY A 98 0.80 -12.49 -22.25
C GLY A 98 1.21 -11.68 -21.04
N ASN A 99 0.69 -11.97 -19.85
CA ASN A 99 1.21 -11.42 -18.63
C ASN A 99 2.27 -12.39 -18.09
N PRO A 100 3.56 -12.02 -18.01
CA PRO A 100 4.60 -12.93 -17.52
C PRO A 100 4.36 -13.43 -16.09
N ILE A 101 3.67 -12.65 -15.25
CA ILE A 101 3.31 -13.05 -13.87
C ILE A 101 2.30 -14.19 -13.92
N ASP A 102 1.16 -13.99 -14.58
CA ASP A 102 0.12 -15.01 -14.71
C ASP A 102 0.64 -16.23 -15.45
N ASP A 103 1.30 -16.03 -16.59
CA ASP A 103 1.82 -17.11 -17.44
C ASP A 103 2.75 -18.05 -16.65
N CYS A 104 3.42 -17.55 -15.61
CA CYS A 104 4.33 -18.32 -14.76
C CYS A 104 3.64 -19.35 -13.86
N TRP A 105 2.43 -19.08 -13.35
CA TRP A 105 1.75 -20.00 -12.42
C TRP A 105 0.34 -20.41 -12.85
N ARG A 106 -0.40 -19.52 -13.51
CA ARG A 106 -1.82 -19.66 -13.83
C ARG A 106 -2.09 -20.81 -14.81
N CYS A 107 -1.13 -21.06 -15.70
CA CYS A 107 -1.15 -22.17 -16.65
C CYS A 107 -1.18 -23.56 -15.98
N ASP A 108 -0.79 -23.67 -14.71
CA ASP A 108 -0.78 -24.94 -13.98
C ASP A 108 -2.21 -25.32 -13.55
N ALA A 109 -2.80 -26.32 -14.21
CA ALA A 109 -4.09 -26.88 -13.80
C ALA A 109 -4.07 -27.45 -12.37
N ASN A 110 -2.88 -27.73 -11.83
CA ASN A 110 -2.64 -28.17 -10.46
C ASN A 110 -2.13 -27.04 -9.55
N TRP A 111 -2.37 -25.77 -9.87
CA TRP A 111 -2.01 -24.61 -9.03
C TRP A 111 -2.42 -24.80 -7.55
N HIS A 112 -3.53 -25.48 -7.29
CA HIS A 112 -4.03 -25.77 -5.94
C HIS A 112 -3.12 -26.72 -5.13
N LYS A 113 -2.35 -27.59 -5.79
CA LYS A 113 -1.29 -28.43 -5.19
C LYS A 113 0.03 -27.68 -5.14
N ASN A 114 0.28 -26.81 -6.12
CA ASN A 114 1.51 -26.03 -6.28
C ASN A 114 1.34 -24.56 -5.87
N ARG A 115 0.50 -24.25 -4.88
CA ARG A 115 0.09 -22.86 -4.56
C ARG A 115 1.27 -21.92 -4.38
N LYS A 116 2.32 -22.44 -3.73
CA LYS A 116 3.54 -21.73 -3.37
C LYS A 116 4.39 -21.32 -4.56
N ARG A 117 4.22 -21.96 -5.72
CA ARG A 117 4.89 -21.59 -6.98
C ARG A 117 4.63 -20.13 -7.36
N LEU A 118 3.49 -19.56 -6.94
CA LEU A 118 3.19 -18.14 -7.11
C LEU A 118 4.36 -17.25 -6.65
N ALA A 119 5.00 -17.56 -5.52
CA ALA A 119 6.08 -16.74 -4.95
C ALA A 119 7.33 -16.67 -5.84
N ASP A 120 7.48 -17.55 -6.82
CA ASP A 120 8.60 -17.53 -7.77
C ASP A 120 8.26 -16.74 -9.06
N CYS A 121 7.04 -16.19 -9.15
CA CYS A 121 6.52 -15.51 -10.34
C CYS A 121 6.52 -13.98 -10.23
N GLY A 122 6.99 -13.43 -9.11
CA GLY A 122 7.14 -11.98 -8.93
C GLY A 122 8.13 -11.37 -9.93
N ILE A 123 7.84 -10.16 -10.38
CA ILE A 123 8.73 -9.37 -11.24
C ILE A 123 8.98 -7.99 -10.61
N GLY A 124 9.87 -7.19 -11.22
CA GLY A 124 10.09 -5.81 -10.79
C GLY A 124 10.88 -5.72 -9.50
N PHE A 125 10.69 -4.63 -8.77
CA PHE A 125 11.42 -4.38 -7.52
C PHE A 125 11.01 -5.37 -6.41
N GLY A 126 9.74 -5.76 -6.34
CA GLY A 126 9.24 -6.77 -5.39
C GLY A 126 9.44 -8.23 -5.81
N ARG A 127 10.21 -8.53 -6.87
CA ARG A 127 10.42 -9.90 -7.37
C ARG A 127 10.96 -10.89 -6.34
N ASN A 128 11.65 -10.40 -5.31
CA ASN A 128 12.24 -11.20 -4.25
C ASN A 128 11.32 -11.40 -3.05
N ALA A 129 10.07 -10.90 -3.10
CA ALA A 129 9.07 -11.14 -2.05
C ALA A 129 8.66 -12.61 -2.02
N ILE A 130 9.30 -13.43 -1.18
CA ILE A 130 9.00 -14.87 -1.08
C ILE A 130 7.78 -15.17 -0.22
N GLY A 131 7.29 -14.19 0.54
CA GLY A 131 6.14 -14.36 1.44
C GLY A 131 6.34 -15.51 2.42
N GLY A 132 5.32 -16.36 2.55
CA GLY A 132 5.34 -17.57 3.37
C GLY A 132 5.72 -18.85 2.64
N ARG A 133 6.40 -18.78 1.47
CA ARG A 133 6.71 -19.93 0.60
C ARG A 133 7.32 -21.10 1.37
N ASP A 134 8.30 -20.81 2.23
CA ASP A 134 9.08 -21.82 2.94
C ASP A 134 8.42 -22.25 4.27
N GLY A 135 7.22 -21.72 4.55
CA GLY A 135 6.42 -21.99 5.73
C GLY A 135 5.45 -23.15 5.60
N ARG A 136 4.69 -23.45 6.65
CA ARG A 136 3.55 -24.37 6.54
C ARG A 136 2.30 -23.64 6.03
N PHE A 137 1.34 -24.39 5.52
CA PHE A 137 0.01 -23.83 5.29
C PHE A 137 -0.68 -23.52 6.62
N TYR A 138 -1.38 -22.38 6.67
CA TYR A 138 -2.33 -22.05 7.71
C TYR A 138 -3.69 -21.87 7.08
N VAL A 139 -4.70 -22.60 7.54
CA VAL A 139 -6.06 -22.50 7.00
C VAL A 139 -6.90 -21.65 7.94
N VAL A 140 -7.34 -20.49 7.46
CA VAL A 140 -8.34 -19.66 8.15
C VAL A 140 -9.69 -20.38 8.07
N THR A 141 -10.28 -20.63 9.23
CA THR A 141 -11.56 -21.32 9.40
C THR A 141 -12.63 -20.43 10.02
N ASP A 142 -12.21 -19.38 10.73
CA ASP A 142 -13.04 -18.46 11.48
C ASP A 142 -12.82 -17.03 10.95
N PRO A 143 -13.87 -16.36 10.42
CA PRO A 143 -13.76 -14.99 9.90
C PRO A 143 -13.82 -13.92 11.01
N ASN A 144 -14.07 -14.29 12.26
CA ASN A 144 -14.23 -13.32 13.36
C ASN A 144 -12.90 -12.71 13.79
N ASP A 145 -12.96 -11.46 14.25
CA ASP A 145 -11.83 -10.70 14.80
C ASP A 145 -12.18 -10.08 16.15
N ASP A 146 -12.65 -10.92 17.08
CA ASP A 146 -13.27 -10.42 18.31
C ASP A 146 -12.31 -9.71 19.28
N ASN A 147 -11.05 -10.13 19.29
CA ASN A 147 -10.03 -9.63 20.21
C ASN A 147 -8.71 -9.35 19.46
N PRO A 148 -8.41 -8.07 19.18
CA PRO A 148 -7.17 -7.66 18.51
C PRO A 148 -5.88 -7.98 19.29
N VAL A 149 -5.97 -8.19 20.60
CA VAL A 149 -4.84 -8.54 21.47
C VAL A 149 -4.67 -10.05 21.58
N ASN A 150 -5.74 -10.83 21.68
CA ASN A 150 -5.67 -12.28 21.87
C ASN A 150 -6.46 -13.02 20.79
N PRO A 151 -5.96 -13.04 19.54
CA PRO A 151 -6.65 -13.69 18.43
C PRO A 151 -6.65 -15.21 18.59
N ARG A 152 -7.78 -15.85 18.31
CA ARG A 152 -7.93 -17.31 18.41
C ARG A 152 -7.26 -18.03 17.24
N PRO A 153 -6.62 -19.20 17.47
CA PRO A 153 -6.23 -20.08 16.37
C PRO A 153 -7.41 -20.37 15.43
N GLY A 154 -7.14 -20.36 14.12
CA GLY A 154 -8.16 -20.45 13.07
C GLY A 154 -8.59 -19.10 12.48
N THR A 155 -8.30 -17.96 13.12
CA THR A 155 -8.57 -16.62 12.56
C THR A 155 -7.41 -16.13 11.69
N LEU A 156 -7.69 -15.14 10.83
CA LEU A 156 -6.69 -14.45 10.02
C LEU A 156 -5.68 -13.69 10.89
N ARG A 157 -6.14 -12.95 11.92
CA ARG A 157 -5.25 -12.22 12.84
C ARG A 157 -4.25 -13.13 13.54
N HIS A 158 -4.70 -14.28 14.02
CA HIS A 158 -3.78 -15.24 14.63
C HIS A 158 -2.73 -15.74 13.62
N ALA A 159 -3.12 -15.95 12.37
CA ALA A 159 -2.22 -16.44 11.32
C ALA A 159 -1.08 -15.45 11.02
N VAL A 160 -1.41 -14.19 10.81
CA VAL A 160 -0.46 -13.19 10.27
C VAL A 160 0.59 -12.75 11.29
N ILE A 161 0.32 -12.89 12.58
CA ILE A 161 1.25 -12.47 13.64
C ILE A 161 2.31 -13.53 13.97
N GLN A 162 2.18 -14.78 13.49
CA GLN A 162 3.10 -15.85 13.89
C GLN A 162 4.54 -15.58 13.46
N ASP A 163 5.53 -15.98 14.26
CA ASP A 163 6.94 -15.78 13.94
C ASP A 163 7.42 -16.63 12.75
N LYS A 164 6.83 -17.81 12.59
CA LYS A 164 7.19 -18.72 11.50
C LYS A 164 6.64 -18.21 10.17
N PRO A 165 7.33 -18.48 9.04
CA PRO A 165 6.76 -18.27 7.72
C PRO A 165 5.44 -19.04 7.58
N LEU A 166 4.42 -18.42 6.98
CA LEU A 166 3.11 -19.06 6.77
C LEU A 166 2.48 -18.70 5.43
N TRP A 167 2.03 -19.73 4.73
CA TRP A 167 1.15 -19.58 3.56
C TRP A 167 -0.30 -19.70 4.01
N ILE A 168 -0.99 -18.56 4.11
CA ILE A 168 -2.31 -18.44 4.69
C ILE A 168 -3.36 -18.59 3.58
N VAL A 169 -4.26 -19.57 3.74
CA VAL A 169 -5.36 -19.85 2.81
C VAL A 169 -6.69 -19.89 3.56
N PHE A 170 -7.80 -19.87 2.83
CA PHE A 170 -9.13 -19.81 3.40
C PHE A 170 -9.89 -21.10 3.15
N LYS A 171 -10.58 -21.61 4.18
CA LYS A 171 -11.35 -22.87 4.09
C LYS A 171 -12.55 -22.76 3.14
N ARG A 172 -13.14 -21.58 3.06
CA ARG A 172 -14.39 -21.24 2.35
C ARG A 172 -14.42 -19.75 2.09
N ASP A 173 -15.43 -19.31 1.36
CA ASP A 173 -15.75 -17.89 1.18
C ASP A 173 -15.99 -17.22 2.55
N MET A 174 -15.44 -16.02 2.72
CA MET A 174 -15.46 -15.30 4.00
C MET A 174 -15.58 -13.80 3.78
N VAL A 175 -16.33 -13.14 4.65
CA VAL A 175 -16.27 -11.69 4.86
C VAL A 175 -15.68 -11.47 6.24
N ILE A 176 -14.50 -10.86 6.29
CA ILE A 176 -13.72 -10.61 7.50
C ILE A 176 -13.81 -9.12 7.81
N LYS A 177 -14.49 -8.79 8.90
CA LYS A 177 -14.56 -7.43 9.43
C LYS A 177 -13.58 -7.30 10.59
N LEU A 178 -12.44 -6.67 10.33
CA LEU A 178 -11.42 -6.45 11.34
C LEU A 178 -11.84 -5.32 12.29
N LYS A 179 -11.63 -5.51 13.59
CA LYS A 179 -11.93 -4.48 14.60
C LYS A 179 -10.88 -3.38 14.67
N GLN A 180 -9.63 -3.72 14.35
CA GLN A 180 -8.46 -2.86 14.38
C GLN A 180 -7.53 -3.28 13.24
N GLU A 181 -6.55 -2.44 12.88
CA GLU A 181 -5.57 -2.75 11.84
C GLU A 181 -5.01 -4.18 11.95
N LEU A 182 -4.95 -4.90 10.84
CA LEU A 182 -4.33 -6.22 10.76
C LEU A 182 -2.82 -6.07 10.58
N ILE A 183 -2.13 -5.81 11.68
CA ILE A 183 -0.68 -5.78 11.73
C ILE A 183 -0.16 -7.21 11.60
N MET A 184 0.84 -7.40 10.73
CA MET A 184 1.41 -8.71 10.43
C MET A 184 2.92 -8.77 10.63
N ASN A 185 3.43 -9.99 10.80
CA ASN A 185 4.86 -10.28 10.90
C ASN A 185 5.45 -10.60 9.51
N SER A 186 6.77 -10.65 9.39
CA SER A 186 7.50 -11.00 8.17
C SER A 186 7.18 -12.41 7.66
N PHE A 187 7.48 -12.69 6.39
CA PHE A 187 7.33 -14.00 5.75
C PHE A 187 5.89 -14.54 5.76
N LYS A 188 4.96 -13.72 5.27
CA LYS A 188 3.54 -14.08 5.19
C LYS A 188 3.05 -14.00 3.76
N THR A 189 2.27 -14.98 3.36
CA THR A 189 1.44 -14.90 2.16
C THR A 189 -0.01 -15.02 2.58
N ILE A 190 -0.84 -14.05 2.22
CA ILE A 190 -2.30 -14.20 2.26
C ILE A 190 -2.74 -14.54 0.84
N ASP A 191 -3.27 -15.76 0.65
CA ASP A 191 -3.67 -16.31 -0.65
C ASP A 191 -5.17 -16.62 -0.65
N GLY A 192 -5.95 -15.75 -1.27
CA GLY A 192 -7.40 -15.88 -1.42
C GLY A 192 -7.83 -16.91 -2.47
N ARG A 193 -6.93 -17.45 -3.32
CA ARG A 193 -7.34 -18.30 -4.44
C ARG A 193 -8.13 -19.52 -3.98
N GLY A 194 -9.26 -19.77 -4.64
CA GLY A 194 -10.16 -20.89 -4.34
C GLY A 194 -11.21 -20.59 -3.28
N ALA A 195 -11.28 -19.36 -2.79
CA ALA A 195 -12.36 -18.84 -1.97
C ALA A 195 -12.64 -17.38 -2.36
N ASN A 196 -13.87 -16.91 -2.20
CA ASN A 196 -14.20 -15.50 -2.29
C ASN A 196 -13.98 -14.84 -0.92
N VAL A 197 -12.91 -14.06 -0.77
CA VAL A 197 -12.48 -13.51 0.52
C VAL A 197 -12.55 -11.99 0.47
N HIS A 198 -13.40 -11.43 1.32
CA HIS A 198 -13.55 -10.00 1.52
C HIS A 198 -12.95 -9.59 2.86
N ILE A 199 -12.10 -8.56 2.88
CA ILE A 199 -11.72 -7.81 4.08
C ILE A 199 -12.41 -6.47 3.97
N ALA A 200 -13.47 -6.27 4.76
CA ALA A 200 -14.36 -5.13 4.53
C ALA A 200 -15.14 -4.64 5.76
N GLY A 201 -15.55 -3.36 5.69
CA GLY A 201 -16.48 -2.74 6.64
C GLY A 201 -15.90 -2.47 8.04
N GLY A 202 -14.58 -2.50 8.16
CA GLY A 202 -13.82 -2.29 9.40
C GLY A 202 -12.40 -1.84 9.08
N ALA A 203 -11.43 -2.17 9.93
CA ALA A 203 -10.03 -1.94 9.61
C ALA A 203 -9.54 -2.85 8.48
N CYS A 204 -8.34 -2.58 7.97
CA CYS A 204 -7.72 -3.35 6.89
C CYS A 204 -6.24 -3.67 7.19
N ILE A 205 -5.39 -3.82 6.17
CA ILE A 205 -4.08 -4.47 6.31
C ILE A 205 -2.97 -3.44 6.57
N THR A 206 -2.10 -3.72 7.55
CA THR A 206 -0.92 -2.88 7.84
C THR A 206 0.34 -3.75 7.85
N VAL A 207 1.21 -3.50 6.87
CA VAL A 207 2.54 -4.11 6.71
C VAL A 207 3.57 -3.13 7.25
N GLN A 208 3.93 -3.27 8.51
CA GLN A 208 4.76 -2.28 9.21
C GLN A 208 6.06 -2.90 9.73
N TYR A 209 7.20 -2.32 9.32
CA TYR A 209 8.55 -2.71 9.71
C TYR A 209 8.84 -4.22 9.55
N VAL A 210 8.33 -4.80 8.47
CA VAL A 210 8.49 -6.22 8.16
C VAL A 210 8.94 -6.42 6.73
N THR A 211 9.32 -7.66 6.41
CA THR A 211 9.81 -8.02 5.09
C THR A 211 9.16 -9.29 4.56
N ASN A 212 9.20 -9.48 3.24
CA ASN A 212 8.75 -10.70 2.57
C ASN A 212 7.26 -10.96 2.82
N VAL A 213 6.41 -10.11 2.24
CA VAL A 213 4.96 -10.21 2.35
C VAL A 213 4.33 -10.29 0.95
N ILE A 214 3.41 -11.24 0.78
CA ILE A 214 2.58 -11.35 -0.44
C ILE A 214 1.11 -11.24 -0.02
N ILE A 215 0.38 -10.30 -0.64
CA ILE A 215 -1.06 -10.12 -0.47
C ILE A 215 -1.70 -10.42 -1.82
N HIS A 216 -2.40 -11.55 -1.91
CA HIS A 216 -2.87 -12.07 -3.19
C HIS A 216 -4.31 -12.57 -3.18
N GLY A 217 -5.10 -12.12 -4.17
CA GLY A 217 -6.43 -12.67 -4.44
C GLY A 217 -7.51 -12.26 -3.46
N LEU A 218 -7.47 -11.03 -2.93
CA LEU A 218 -8.44 -10.53 -1.94
C LEU A 218 -9.33 -9.41 -2.49
N HIS A 219 -10.58 -9.39 -2.07
CA HIS A 219 -11.43 -8.20 -2.15
C HIS A 219 -11.20 -7.37 -0.89
N ILE A 220 -10.71 -6.14 -1.02
CA ILE A 220 -10.49 -5.24 0.13
C ILE A 220 -11.21 -3.93 -0.15
N HIS A 221 -12.23 -3.63 0.66
CA HIS A 221 -13.09 -2.47 0.40
C HIS A 221 -13.83 -2.00 1.64
N ASP A 222 -14.37 -0.78 1.60
CA ASP A 222 -15.10 -0.20 2.74
C ASP A 222 -14.27 -0.15 4.02
N CYS A 223 -12.95 0.01 3.90
CA CYS A 223 -12.06 0.18 5.05
C CYS A 223 -12.41 1.48 5.78
N LYS A 224 -12.33 1.46 7.11
CA LYS A 224 -12.73 2.56 8.00
C LYS A 224 -11.60 2.94 8.94
N PRO A 225 -11.54 4.20 9.39
CA PRO A 225 -10.61 4.59 10.44
C PRO A 225 -10.89 3.78 11.70
N THR A 226 -9.83 3.21 12.28
CA THR A 226 -9.89 2.45 13.54
C THR A 226 -8.63 2.71 14.33
N GLY A 227 -8.72 2.72 15.65
CA GLY A 227 -7.55 2.86 16.50
C GLY A 227 -7.94 3.03 17.95
N ASN A 228 -7.05 3.68 18.70
CA ASN A 228 -7.14 3.89 20.14
C ASN A 228 -7.36 2.57 20.89
N ALA A 229 -6.55 1.57 20.53
CA ALA A 229 -6.67 0.23 21.07
C ALA A 229 -5.30 -0.45 21.15
N MET A 230 -5.20 -1.44 22.03
CA MET A 230 -4.08 -2.38 22.03
C MET A 230 -4.24 -3.36 20.88
N VAL A 231 -3.19 -3.53 20.07
CA VAL A 231 -3.17 -4.45 18.93
C VAL A 231 -1.92 -5.32 18.99
N ARG A 232 -2.10 -6.63 18.81
CA ARG A 232 -1.00 -7.59 18.75
C ARG A 232 -0.36 -7.61 17.37
N SER A 233 0.98 -7.54 17.33
CA SER A 233 1.78 -7.63 16.10
C SER A 233 2.65 -8.89 16.01
N SER A 234 2.94 -9.55 17.14
CA SER A 234 3.63 -10.85 17.19
C SER A 234 3.12 -11.71 18.36
N PRO A 235 3.52 -12.99 18.50
CA PRO A 235 3.12 -13.81 19.64
C PRO A 235 3.60 -13.24 20.97
N SER A 236 4.70 -12.49 20.96
CA SER A 236 5.31 -11.88 22.16
C SER A 236 5.02 -10.39 22.32
N HIS A 237 4.53 -9.69 21.28
CA HIS A 237 4.39 -8.23 21.31
C HIS A 237 2.98 -7.75 20.91
N TYR A 238 2.44 -6.83 21.71
CA TYR A 238 1.27 -6.02 21.41
C TYR A 238 1.51 -4.60 21.95
N GLY A 239 0.97 -3.59 21.26
CA GLY A 239 1.22 -2.18 21.59
C GLY A 239 -0.02 -1.33 21.38
N TRP A 240 0.01 -0.11 21.93
CA TRP A 240 -1.04 0.88 21.71
C TRP A 240 -0.97 1.41 20.28
N ARG A 241 -2.11 1.44 19.59
CA ARG A 241 -2.28 2.00 18.25
C ARG A 241 -3.16 3.23 18.32
N THR A 242 -2.66 4.33 17.76
CA THR A 242 -3.43 5.55 17.53
C THR A 242 -4.43 5.33 16.39
N MET A 243 -5.17 6.37 16.03
CA MET A 243 -6.09 6.30 14.88
C MET A 243 -5.31 5.99 13.60
N ALA A 244 -5.75 4.96 12.88
CA ALA A 244 -5.35 4.68 11.52
C ALA A 244 -6.38 5.28 10.56
N ASP A 245 -5.93 5.75 9.41
CA ASP A 245 -6.75 6.54 8.47
C ASP A 245 -7.79 5.69 7.72
N GLY A 246 -7.55 4.38 7.61
CA GLY A 246 -8.46 3.44 6.98
C GLY A 246 -8.11 3.10 5.53
N ASP A 247 -6.81 3.01 5.24
CA ASP A 247 -6.28 2.49 3.97
C ASP A 247 -6.64 1.01 3.77
N ALA A 248 -6.74 0.54 2.53
CA ALA A 248 -6.87 -0.90 2.28
C ALA A 248 -5.58 -1.67 2.62
N ILE A 249 -4.43 -1.19 2.14
CA ILE A 249 -3.11 -1.76 2.42
C ILE A 249 -2.14 -0.63 2.72
N SER A 250 -1.71 -0.52 3.98
CA SER A 250 -0.68 0.43 4.42
C SER A 250 0.66 -0.28 4.57
N ILE A 251 1.70 0.20 3.88
CA ILE A 251 3.06 -0.34 3.85
C ILE A 251 4.00 0.71 4.46
N PHE A 252 4.58 0.39 5.61
CA PHE A 252 5.32 1.34 6.42
C PHE A 252 6.69 0.78 6.76
N GLY A 253 7.77 1.44 6.31
CA GLY A 253 9.15 1.01 6.54
C GLY A 253 9.42 -0.47 6.24
N SER A 254 8.79 -1.01 5.19
CA SER A 254 8.81 -2.44 4.88
C SER A 254 9.48 -2.72 3.53
N SER A 255 9.98 -3.94 3.35
CA SER A 255 10.72 -4.35 2.15
C SER A 255 10.24 -5.68 1.57
N HIS A 256 10.46 -5.92 0.28
CA HIS A 256 10.08 -7.17 -0.39
C HIS A 256 8.59 -7.47 -0.22
N VAL A 257 7.75 -6.55 -0.72
CA VAL A 257 6.28 -6.64 -0.63
C VAL A 257 5.69 -6.80 -2.03
N TRP A 258 4.74 -7.72 -2.17
CA TRP A 258 4.03 -7.95 -3.42
C TRP A 258 2.52 -7.94 -3.21
N VAL A 259 1.86 -6.96 -3.83
CA VAL A 259 0.40 -6.79 -3.82
C VAL A 259 -0.12 -7.22 -5.20
N ASP A 260 -0.77 -8.39 -5.27
CA ASP A 260 -1.08 -9.05 -6.54
C ASP A 260 -2.54 -9.52 -6.64
N HIS A 261 -3.23 -9.31 -7.77
CA HIS A 261 -4.59 -9.85 -7.99
C HIS A 261 -5.61 -9.50 -6.90
N ASN A 262 -5.55 -8.31 -6.33
CA ASN A 262 -6.54 -7.81 -5.38
C ASN A 262 -7.56 -6.91 -6.08
N SER A 263 -8.80 -6.91 -5.60
CA SER A 263 -9.83 -5.94 -6.00
C SER A 263 -10.01 -4.93 -4.85
N LEU A 264 -9.70 -3.66 -5.13
CA LEU A 264 -9.53 -2.60 -4.12
C LEU A 264 -10.47 -1.43 -4.43
N SER A 265 -11.28 -1.01 -3.47
CA SER A 265 -12.26 0.07 -3.69
C SER A 265 -12.84 0.69 -2.42
N ASN A 266 -13.32 1.94 -2.50
CA ASN A 266 -14.18 2.58 -1.49
C ASN A 266 -13.65 2.55 -0.04
N CYS A 267 -12.35 2.77 0.15
CA CYS A 267 -11.76 2.91 1.47
C CYS A 267 -11.94 4.33 2.02
N ALA A 268 -11.65 4.54 3.30
CA ALA A 268 -11.81 5.85 3.92
C ALA A 268 -10.72 6.85 3.48
N ASP A 269 -9.48 6.38 3.29
CA ASP A 269 -8.34 7.20 2.88
C ASP A 269 -7.68 6.66 1.60
N GLY A 270 -6.56 5.93 1.67
CA GLY A 270 -5.87 5.31 0.53
C GLY A 270 -6.35 3.90 0.13
N LEU A 271 -6.01 3.42 -1.06
CA LEU A 271 -6.10 1.98 -1.37
C LEU A 271 -4.78 1.25 -1.09
N VAL A 272 -3.67 1.74 -1.63
CA VAL A 272 -2.33 1.18 -1.37
C VAL A 272 -1.34 2.31 -1.11
N ASP A 273 -0.89 2.41 0.13
CA ASP A 273 0.01 3.47 0.57
C ASP A 273 1.34 2.86 1.02
N ALA A 274 2.46 3.40 0.50
CA ALA A 274 3.80 2.99 0.86
C ALA A 274 4.64 4.19 1.29
N VAL A 275 5.16 4.17 2.52
CA VAL A 275 5.81 5.33 3.13
C VAL A 275 7.01 4.91 3.99
N MET A 276 7.75 5.90 4.48
CA MET A 276 8.73 5.74 5.56
C MET A 276 9.89 4.81 5.20
N GLY A 277 10.46 5.01 4.01
CA GLY A 277 11.60 4.24 3.51
C GLY A 277 11.24 2.84 3.01
N SER A 278 9.95 2.57 2.77
CA SER A 278 9.53 1.31 2.15
C SER A 278 10.10 1.17 0.75
N THR A 279 10.56 -0.03 0.38
CA THR A 279 11.23 -0.28 -0.91
C THR A 279 11.08 -1.74 -1.35
N ALA A 280 11.57 -2.08 -2.54
CA ALA A 280 11.43 -3.43 -3.12
C ALA A 280 9.97 -3.89 -3.17
N ILE A 281 9.11 -3.09 -3.81
CA ILE A 281 7.66 -3.33 -3.88
C ILE A 281 7.24 -3.59 -5.33
N THR A 282 6.36 -4.57 -5.53
CA THR A 282 5.62 -4.73 -6.79
C THR A 282 4.12 -4.71 -6.50
N ILE A 283 3.38 -3.90 -7.26
CA ILE A 283 1.92 -3.81 -7.23
C ILE A 283 1.44 -4.24 -8.61
N SER A 284 0.87 -5.44 -8.72
CA SER A 284 0.52 -6.02 -10.01
C SER A 284 -0.85 -6.66 -10.09
N ASN A 285 -1.42 -6.71 -11.30
CA ASN A 285 -2.67 -7.44 -11.56
C ASN A 285 -3.84 -7.02 -10.67
N ASN A 286 -3.81 -5.86 -10.01
CA ASN A 286 -4.89 -5.43 -9.15
C ASN A 286 -5.95 -4.69 -9.97
N TYR A 287 -7.20 -4.75 -9.48
CA TYR A 287 -8.30 -3.98 -10.03
C TYR A 287 -8.72 -2.90 -9.02
N PHE A 288 -8.54 -1.64 -9.40
CA PHE A 288 -8.86 -0.48 -8.58
C PHE A 288 -10.13 0.19 -9.13
N THR A 289 -11.10 0.49 -8.26
CA THR A 289 -12.33 1.21 -8.65
C THR A 289 -12.87 2.08 -7.52
N HIS A 290 -13.78 3.01 -7.86
CA HIS A 290 -14.62 3.77 -6.91
C HIS A 290 -13.83 4.36 -5.73
N HIS A 291 -12.84 5.21 -6.02
CA HIS A 291 -11.97 5.74 -4.98
C HIS A 291 -11.27 7.03 -5.40
N ASN A 292 -11.11 7.97 -4.46
CA ASN A 292 -10.47 9.25 -4.76
C ASN A 292 -8.94 9.13 -4.79
N GLU A 293 -8.37 8.74 -3.65
CA GLU A 293 -6.92 8.76 -3.40
C GLU A 293 -6.36 7.34 -3.52
N VAL A 294 -6.05 6.91 -4.75
CA VAL A 294 -5.80 5.47 -5.02
C VAL A 294 -4.52 4.94 -4.39
N MET A 295 -3.37 5.55 -4.71
CA MET A 295 -2.07 5.02 -4.34
C MET A 295 -1.07 6.13 -4.02
N LEU A 296 -0.63 6.22 -2.77
CA LEU A 296 0.39 7.16 -2.32
C LEU A 296 1.73 6.46 -2.10
N LEU A 297 2.77 6.90 -2.81
CA LEU A 297 4.13 6.37 -2.69
C LEU A 297 5.07 7.48 -2.21
N GLY A 298 5.32 7.49 -0.90
CA GLY A 298 6.02 8.53 -0.16
C GLY A 298 5.06 9.61 0.36
N HIS A 299 5.16 9.95 1.65
CA HIS A 299 4.15 10.78 2.34
C HIS A 299 4.48 12.27 2.40
N SER A 300 5.77 12.63 2.45
CA SER A 300 6.22 14.00 2.66
C SER A 300 7.38 14.39 1.76
N ASP A 301 7.32 15.61 1.21
CA ASP A 301 8.40 16.20 0.42
C ASP A 301 9.67 16.44 1.27
N SER A 302 9.54 16.55 2.60
CA SER A 302 10.69 16.69 3.52
C SER A 302 11.30 15.36 3.95
N TYR A 303 10.62 14.23 3.70
CA TYR A 303 11.10 12.92 4.16
C TYR A 303 12.05 12.27 3.14
N VAL A 304 13.30 12.70 3.15
CA VAL A 304 14.30 12.35 2.14
C VAL A 304 14.70 10.88 2.11
N ARG A 305 14.42 10.10 3.17
CA ARG A 305 14.68 8.64 3.18
C ARG A 305 13.86 7.91 2.10
N ASP A 306 12.73 8.46 1.66
CA ASP A 306 11.92 7.90 0.56
C ASP A 306 12.65 7.96 -0.80
N LYS A 307 13.82 8.62 -0.93
CA LYS A 307 14.66 8.53 -2.14
C LYS A 307 15.09 7.10 -2.48
N GLN A 308 15.12 6.23 -1.48
CA GLN A 308 15.49 4.82 -1.62
C GLN A 308 14.30 3.93 -2.00
N MET A 309 13.09 4.50 -2.06
CA MET A 309 11.87 3.78 -2.44
C MET A 309 11.94 3.37 -3.91
N GLN A 310 11.69 2.10 -4.18
CA GLN A 310 11.67 1.53 -5.52
C GLN A 310 10.42 0.65 -5.69
N VAL A 311 9.55 1.02 -6.63
CA VAL A 311 8.24 0.38 -6.82
C VAL A 311 7.96 0.10 -8.29
N THR A 312 7.52 -1.13 -8.58
CA THR A 312 6.99 -1.52 -9.88
C THR A 312 5.47 -1.58 -9.83
N ILE A 313 4.80 -0.84 -10.71
CA ILE A 313 3.35 -0.83 -10.87
C ILE A 313 3.07 -1.44 -12.25
N ALA A 314 2.58 -2.68 -12.29
CA ALA A 314 2.48 -3.43 -13.55
C ALA A 314 1.17 -4.19 -13.73
N TYR A 315 0.60 -4.17 -14.94
CA TYR A 315 -0.58 -4.98 -15.30
C TYR A 315 -1.84 -4.72 -14.45
N ASN A 316 -1.90 -3.59 -13.75
CA ASN A 316 -3.10 -3.21 -13.02
C ASN A 316 -4.16 -2.65 -13.98
N HIS A 317 -5.41 -2.76 -13.58
CA HIS A 317 -6.51 -2.06 -14.23
C HIS A 317 -7.04 -0.98 -13.27
N PHE A 318 -6.85 0.28 -13.68
CA PHE A 318 -7.43 1.46 -13.06
C PHE A 318 -8.80 1.73 -13.72
N GLY A 319 -9.82 1.25 -13.02
CA GLY A 319 -11.21 1.15 -13.48
C GLY A 319 -12.06 2.36 -13.15
N GLU A 320 -13.37 2.17 -13.21
CA GLU A 320 -14.39 3.22 -13.03
C GLU A 320 -14.35 3.88 -11.64
N GLY A 321 -14.83 5.12 -11.58
CA GLY A 321 -14.99 5.87 -10.33
C GLY A 321 -13.68 6.28 -9.63
N LEU A 322 -12.54 6.23 -10.34
CA LEU A 322 -11.26 6.71 -9.82
C LEU A 322 -11.06 8.19 -10.10
N ILE A 323 -10.52 8.94 -9.13
CA ILE A 323 -10.29 10.39 -9.30
C ILE A 323 -8.82 10.68 -9.61
N GLN A 324 -7.89 10.19 -8.79
CA GLN A 324 -6.47 10.55 -8.86
C GLN A 324 -5.50 9.55 -8.18
N ARG A 325 -4.20 9.86 -8.22
CA ARG A 325 -3.10 9.15 -7.54
C ARG A 325 -2.89 7.69 -8.01
N MET A 326 -2.66 7.49 -9.30
CA MET A 326 -2.47 6.16 -9.90
C MET A 326 -1.10 5.99 -10.60
N PRO A 327 0.05 6.20 -9.93
CA PRO A 327 0.25 6.58 -8.52
C PRO A 327 0.44 8.09 -8.29
N ARG A 328 0.47 8.53 -7.02
CA ARG A 328 1.11 9.79 -6.60
C ARG A 328 2.44 9.48 -5.90
N CYS A 329 3.54 9.93 -6.49
CA CYS A 329 4.90 9.58 -6.09
C CYS A 329 5.68 10.73 -5.44
N ARG A 330 6.62 10.40 -4.56
CA ARG A 330 7.63 11.33 -4.03
C ARG A 330 9.00 10.67 -3.94
N HIS A 331 10.05 11.45 -4.23
CA HIS A 331 11.48 11.11 -4.14
C HIS A 331 11.97 9.92 -4.97
N GLY A 332 11.47 8.70 -4.71
CA GLY A 332 12.01 7.44 -5.19
C GLY A 332 11.91 7.17 -6.69
N TYR A 333 12.07 5.89 -7.04
CA TYR A 333 12.09 5.38 -8.41
C TYR A 333 10.87 4.51 -8.70
N PHE A 334 10.10 4.88 -9.72
CA PHE A 334 8.82 4.27 -10.03
C PHE A 334 8.79 3.79 -11.47
N HIS A 335 8.57 2.48 -11.65
CA HIS A 335 8.37 1.88 -12.96
C HIS A 335 6.90 1.56 -13.15
N VAL A 336 6.22 2.34 -13.99
CA VAL A 336 4.78 2.21 -14.28
C VAL A 336 4.65 1.59 -15.65
N VAL A 337 4.31 0.30 -15.73
CA VAL A 337 4.45 -0.48 -16.97
C VAL A 337 3.23 -1.34 -17.30
N ASN A 338 2.75 -1.28 -18.55
CA ASN A 338 1.67 -2.13 -19.07
C ASN A 338 0.37 -2.12 -18.24
N ASN A 339 0.00 -0.99 -17.61
CA ASN A 339 -1.27 -0.84 -16.90
C ASN A 339 -2.36 -0.29 -17.84
N ASP A 340 -3.62 -0.63 -17.56
CA ASP A 340 -4.79 -0.10 -18.28
C ASP A 340 -5.51 0.96 -17.45
N TYR A 341 -5.49 2.20 -17.93
CA TYR A 341 -6.18 3.34 -17.33
C TYR A 341 -7.41 3.66 -18.14
N THR A 342 -8.56 3.27 -17.60
CA THR A 342 -9.84 3.46 -18.29
C THR A 342 -10.61 4.68 -17.78
N HIS A 343 -10.36 5.10 -16.54
CA HIS A 343 -10.99 6.26 -15.93
C HIS A 343 -10.04 6.99 -15.00
N TRP A 344 -10.14 8.31 -14.99
CA TRP A 344 -9.70 9.23 -13.94
C TRP A 344 -10.54 10.50 -14.06
N GLU A 345 -10.67 11.26 -12.97
CA GLU A 345 -11.40 12.54 -13.00
C GLU A 345 -10.47 13.75 -12.98
N MET A 346 -9.31 13.65 -12.31
CA MET A 346 -8.37 14.75 -12.16
C MET A 346 -7.05 14.52 -12.90
N TYR A 347 -6.35 13.43 -12.60
CA TYR A 347 -5.12 12.99 -13.28
C TYR A 347 -4.88 11.51 -13.01
N ALA A 348 -4.05 10.86 -13.82
CA ALA A 348 -3.65 9.48 -13.57
C ALA A 348 -2.36 9.43 -12.72
N ILE A 349 -1.25 9.94 -13.25
CA ILE A 349 0.06 9.87 -12.61
C ILE A 349 0.43 11.24 -12.03
N GLY A 350 0.83 11.29 -10.77
CA GLY A 350 1.23 12.55 -10.14
C GLY A 350 2.41 12.42 -9.21
N GLY A 351 2.86 13.56 -8.69
CA GLY A 351 3.93 13.57 -7.71
C GLY A 351 4.41 14.96 -7.29
N SER A 352 5.18 14.97 -6.22
CA SER A 352 5.90 16.11 -5.63
C SER A 352 7.23 15.62 -5.03
N GLY A 353 8.17 16.49 -4.66
CA GLY A 353 9.46 16.04 -4.12
C GLY A 353 10.33 15.24 -5.11
N SER A 354 10.37 15.62 -6.39
CA SER A 354 11.33 15.10 -7.40
C SER A 354 11.40 13.57 -7.61
N PRO A 355 10.26 12.85 -7.75
CA PRO A 355 10.29 11.42 -8.04
C PRO A 355 10.78 11.15 -9.47
N THR A 356 11.40 9.99 -9.68
CA THR A 356 11.67 9.46 -11.03
C THR A 356 10.53 8.54 -11.45
N ILE A 357 9.80 8.91 -12.50
CA ILE A 357 8.65 8.14 -13.00
C ILE A 357 8.91 7.71 -14.44
N ASN A 358 8.93 6.40 -14.66
CA ASN A 358 9.12 5.78 -15.96
C ASN A 358 7.82 5.09 -16.39
N SER A 359 7.02 5.77 -17.20
CA SER A 359 5.82 5.23 -17.83
C SER A 359 6.18 4.49 -19.11
N GLN A 360 5.79 3.21 -19.22
CA GLN A 360 6.11 2.36 -20.35
C GLN A 360 4.96 1.44 -20.78
N GLY A 361 4.53 1.53 -22.05
CA GLY A 361 3.54 0.63 -22.64
C GLY A 361 2.17 0.62 -21.94
N ASN A 362 1.84 1.64 -21.16
CA ASN A 362 0.54 1.80 -20.55
C ASN A 362 -0.51 2.20 -21.60
N ARG A 363 -1.78 1.96 -21.28
CA ARG A 363 -2.91 2.44 -22.07
C ARG A 363 -3.69 3.49 -21.29
N TYR A 364 -3.81 4.69 -21.84
CA TYR A 364 -4.51 5.83 -21.22
C TYR A 364 -5.72 6.22 -22.04
N LEU A 365 -6.91 5.87 -21.56
CA LEU A 365 -8.18 6.36 -22.12
C LEU A 365 -8.65 7.57 -21.33
N ALA A 366 -8.37 8.77 -21.86
CA ALA A 366 -8.76 10.00 -21.16
C ALA A 366 -10.28 10.11 -20.99
N PRO A 367 -10.74 10.72 -19.88
CA PRO A 367 -12.15 11.02 -19.66
C PRO A 367 -12.67 12.00 -20.72
N THR A 368 -13.98 12.14 -20.84
CA THR A 368 -14.62 13.09 -21.77
C THR A 368 -14.29 14.55 -21.42
N ASN A 369 -14.07 14.85 -20.13
CA ASN A 369 -13.71 16.18 -19.64
C ASN A 369 -12.44 16.73 -20.35
N PRO A 370 -12.53 17.87 -21.07
CA PRO A 370 -11.38 18.45 -21.78
C PRO A 370 -10.28 18.95 -20.84
N PHE A 371 -10.57 19.20 -19.56
CA PHE A 371 -9.60 19.68 -18.59
C PHE A 371 -8.83 18.55 -17.86
N ALA A 372 -9.18 17.29 -18.14
CA ALA A 372 -8.57 16.11 -17.53
C ALA A 372 -7.86 15.22 -18.57
N LYS A 373 -7.40 15.81 -19.68
CA LYS A 373 -6.68 15.09 -20.75
C LYS A 373 -5.22 14.80 -20.43
N GLU A 374 -4.61 15.64 -19.60
CA GLU A 374 -3.25 15.41 -19.16
C GLU A 374 -3.20 14.23 -18.18
N VAL A 375 -2.41 13.21 -18.53
CA VAL A 375 -2.16 12.04 -17.69
C VAL A 375 -1.41 12.45 -16.42
N THR A 376 -0.51 13.44 -16.55
CA THR A 376 0.46 13.83 -15.54
C THR A 376 0.04 15.04 -14.70
N LYS A 377 0.31 15.01 -13.38
CA LYS A 377 0.13 16.18 -12.50
C LYS A 377 1.32 16.37 -11.55
N ARG A 378 2.05 17.48 -11.73
CA ARG A 378 3.03 17.94 -10.74
C ARG A 378 2.28 18.72 -9.66
N VAL A 379 2.29 18.21 -8.44
CA VAL A 379 1.47 18.76 -7.34
C VAL A 379 2.22 19.91 -6.70
N GLU A 380 1.56 21.08 -6.63
CA GLU A 380 2.02 22.28 -5.90
C GLU A 380 3.46 22.72 -6.20
N THR A 381 3.95 22.44 -7.42
CA THR A 381 5.34 22.72 -7.81
C THR A 381 5.38 23.58 -9.07
N SER A 382 6.22 24.61 -9.06
CA SER A 382 6.39 25.49 -10.21
C SER A 382 7.16 24.82 -11.35
N GLU A 383 6.91 25.24 -12.59
CA GLU A 383 7.54 24.68 -13.79
C GLU A 383 9.07 24.78 -13.78
N SER A 384 9.63 25.85 -13.21
CA SER A 384 11.09 26.02 -13.06
C SER A 384 11.72 24.95 -12.17
N GLN A 385 10.97 24.41 -11.21
CA GLN A 385 11.45 23.39 -10.27
C GLN A 385 11.29 21.98 -10.85
N TRP A 386 10.10 21.63 -11.37
CA TRP A 386 9.84 20.25 -11.80
C TRP A 386 10.42 19.91 -13.17
N LYS A 387 10.82 20.89 -13.99
CA LYS A 387 11.45 20.64 -15.29
C LYS A 387 12.69 19.74 -15.21
N GLY A 388 13.40 19.76 -14.09
CA GLY A 388 14.55 18.89 -13.84
C GLY A 388 14.20 17.46 -13.41
N TRP A 389 12.94 17.16 -13.07
CA TRP A 389 12.51 15.84 -12.61
C TRP A 389 12.40 14.86 -13.77
N ASN A 390 12.80 13.61 -13.56
CA ASN A 390 12.81 12.59 -14.60
C ASN A 390 11.44 11.93 -14.73
N TRP A 391 10.56 12.48 -15.58
CA TRP A 391 9.27 11.89 -15.91
C TRP A 391 9.25 11.52 -17.39
N ARG A 392 9.22 10.22 -17.66
CA ARG A 392 9.40 9.65 -19.00
C ARG A 392 8.16 8.86 -19.39
N SER A 393 7.82 8.89 -20.67
CA SER A 393 6.73 8.12 -21.28
C SER A 393 7.23 7.49 -22.56
N GLU A 394 6.99 6.19 -22.72
CA GLU A 394 7.45 5.43 -23.88
C GLU A 394 6.54 4.27 -24.24
N GLY A 395 6.19 4.14 -25.53
CA GLY A 395 5.30 3.07 -26.00
C GLY A 395 3.86 3.15 -25.47
N ASP A 396 3.53 4.19 -24.71
CA ASP A 396 2.20 4.41 -24.14
C ASP A 396 1.16 4.71 -25.24
N LEU A 397 -0.03 4.11 -25.14
CA LEU A 397 -1.17 4.40 -26.02
C LEU A 397 -2.04 5.48 -25.39
N MET A 398 -2.07 6.63 -26.05
CA MET A 398 -2.91 7.76 -25.68
C MET A 398 -4.21 7.73 -26.48
N LEU A 399 -5.35 7.61 -25.79
CA LEU A 399 -6.68 7.58 -26.40
C LEU A 399 -7.52 8.76 -25.93
N ASN A 400 -8.50 9.15 -26.75
CA ASN A 400 -9.44 10.23 -26.46
C ASN A 400 -8.76 11.57 -26.08
N GLY A 401 -7.64 11.89 -26.73
CA GLY A 401 -6.88 13.13 -26.50
C GLY A 401 -6.02 13.12 -25.25
N ALA A 402 -5.80 11.96 -24.61
CA ALA A 402 -4.81 11.82 -23.55
C ALA A 402 -3.43 12.33 -24.01
N TYR A 403 -2.65 12.91 -23.11
CA TYR A 403 -1.25 13.20 -23.37
C TYR A 403 -0.43 13.16 -22.07
N PHE A 404 0.86 12.90 -22.22
CA PHE A 404 1.83 12.89 -21.13
C PHE A 404 2.82 14.02 -21.34
N THR A 405 3.02 14.87 -20.34
CA THR A 405 4.03 15.93 -20.39
C THR A 405 5.33 15.40 -19.77
N PRO A 406 6.40 15.12 -20.54
CA PRO A 406 7.66 14.61 -19.99
C PRO A 406 8.52 15.73 -19.38
N SER A 407 9.53 15.37 -18.58
CA SER A 407 10.51 16.29 -18.02
C SER A 407 11.85 15.60 -17.71
N GLY A 408 12.88 16.39 -17.42
CA GLY A 408 14.21 15.92 -17.05
C GLY A 408 15.15 15.80 -18.25
N ALA A 409 16.40 15.41 -17.97
CA ALA A 409 17.29 14.97 -19.03
C ALA A 409 16.68 13.70 -19.64
N GLY A 410 16.63 13.62 -20.97
CA GLY A 410 16.07 12.47 -21.69
C GLY A 410 16.64 11.13 -21.22
N ALA A 411 16.04 10.02 -21.68
CA ALA A 411 16.46 8.67 -21.31
C ALA A 411 17.99 8.51 -21.26
N SER A 412 18.52 7.96 -20.16
CA SER A 412 19.92 7.52 -20.08
C SER A 412 20.19 6.54 -21.23
N ALA A 413 21.44 6.44 -21.70
CA ALA A 413 21.78 5.50 -22.78
C ALA A 413 21.51 4.02 -22.41
N SER A 414 21.37 3.72 -21.11
CA SER A 414 20.92 2.45 -20.54
C SER A 414 19.40 2.31 -20.60
N TYR A 415 18.63 3.32 -20.17
CA TYR A 415 17.17 3.33 -20.29
C TYR A 415 16.70 3.27 -21.75
N ALA A 416 17.29 4.08 -22.64
CA ALA A 416 16.94 4.07 -24.08
C ALA A 416 17.23 2.72 -24.76
N ARG A 417 18.24 1.98 -24.28
CA ARG A 417 18.53 0.61 -24.74
C ARG A 417 17.52 -0.40 -24.22
N ALA A 418 17.12 -0.27 -22.95
CA ALA A 418 16.09 -1.09 -22.34
C ALA A 418 14.74 -0.89 -23.08
N SER A 419 14.35 0.37 -23.23
CA SER A 419 13.01 0.74 -23.67
C SER A 419 12.75 0.58 -25.17
N SER A 420 13.79 0.63 -26.01
CA SER A 420 13.69 0.38 -27.47
C SER A 420 13.09 -0.98 -27.88
N LEU A 421 12.94 -1.93 -26.93
CA LEU A 421 12.56 -3.33 -27.22
C LEU A 421 11.60 -3.98 -26.20
N GLY A 422 11.11 -3.27 -25.17
CA GLY A 422 10.70 -3.91 -23.90
C GLY A 422 9.22 -3.97 -23.53
N ALA A 423 8.44 -2.91 -23.80
CA ALA A 423 7.04 -2.84 -23.40
C ALA A 423 6.12 -3.52 -24.43
N LYS A 424 4.98 -4.07 -23.99
CA LYS A 424 4.03 -4.66 -24.95
C LYS A 424 3.42 -3.55 -25.78
N SER A 425 2.97 -3.92 -26.98
CA SER A 425 2.13 -3.00 -27.73
C SER A 425 0.95 -2.63 -26.84
N SER A 426 0.83 -1.34 -26.58
CA SER A 426 -0.19 -0.74 -25.72
C SER A 426 -1.62 -1.04 -26.22
N SER A 427 -1.76 -1.49 -27.48
CA SER A 427 -2.99 -2.06 -28.06
C SER A 427 -3.44 -3.40 -27.46
N MET A 428 -2.51 -4.20 -26.91
CA MET A 428 -2.82 -5.49 -26.29
C MET A 428 -3.16 -5.37 -24.80
N ILE A 429 -2.94 -4.21 -24.19
CA ILE A 429 -2.97 -4.04 -22.73
C ILE A 429 -4.33 -4.42 -22.17
N GLY A 430 -5.44 -3.96 -22.77
CA GLY A 430 -6.77 -4.36 -22.32
C GLY A 430 -7.02 -5.88 -22.34
N SER A 431 -6.32 -6.65 -23.17
CA SER A 431 -6.40 -8.12 -23.14
C SER A 431 -5.54 -8.74 -22.03
N ILE A 432 -4.37 -8.16 -21.75
CA ILE A 432 -3.39 -8.68 -20.78
C ILE A 432 -3.81 -8.35 -19.35
N THR A 433 -4.48 -7.22 -19.15
CA THR A 433 -5.05 -6.80 -17.87
C THR A 433 -6.50 -7.25 -17.68
N SER A 434 -7.07 -8.01 -18.64
CA SER A 434 -8.46 -8.51 -18.54
C SER A 434 -8.71 -9.42 -17.34
N GLY A 435 -7.64 -10.02 -16.79
CA GLY A 435 -7.66 -10.83 -15.58
C GLY A 435 -7.34 -10.06 -14.29
N ALA A 436 -7.19 -8.73 -14.33
CA ALA A 436 -6.87 -7.94 -13.15
C ALA A 436 -7.97 -8.06 -12.07
N GLY A 437 -7.55 -8.00 -10.81
CA GLY A 437 -8.41 -8.24 -9.65
C GLY A 437 -8.42 -9.70 -9.22
N VAL A 438 -9.36 -10.05 -8.34
CA VAL A 438 -9.48 -11.40 -7.79
C VAL A 438 -9.85 -12.40 -8.86
N LEU A 439 -9.14 -13.52 -8.90
CA LEU A 439 -9.39 -14.60 -9.86
C LEU A 439 -10.37 -15.64 -9.31
N GLY A 440 -11.31 -16.08 -10.17
CA GLY A 440 -12.27 -17.15 -9.89
C GLY A 440 -11.67 -18.57 -9.90
N CYS A 441 -10.52 -18.80 -9.26
CA CYS A 441 -9.82 -20.08 -9.31
C CYS A 441 -10.66 -21.23 -8.73
N ARG A 442 -10.75 -22.37 -9.43
CA ARG A 442 -11.43 -23.59 -8.94
C ARG A 442 -10.46 -24.78 -8.91
N ARG A 443 -10.62 -25.68 -7.92
CA ARG A 443 -9.82 -26.91 -7.82
C ARG A 443 -10.03 -27.77 -9.07
N GLY A 444 -8.94 -28.34 -9.59
CA GLY A 444 -8.96 -29.20 -10.78
C GLY A 444 -9.19 -28.46 -12.11
N ARG A 445 -9.15 -27.12 -12.12
CA ARG A 445 -9.17 -26.29 -13.33
C ARG A 445 -8.01 -25.31 -13.29
N GLN A 446 -7.59 -24.85 -14.46
CA GLN A 446 -6.76 -23.65 -14.55
C GLN A 446 -7.50 -22.51 -13.85
N CYS A 447 -6.72 -21.73 -13.09
CA CYS A 447 -7.16 -20.40 -12.75
C CYS A 447 -6.97 -19.50 -14.00
#